data_AF-A0A3B9HH83-F1
#
_entry.id   AF-A0A3B9HH83-F1
#
_cell.length_a   1.000
_cell.length_b   1.000
_cell.length_c   1.000
_cell.angle_alpha   90.00
_cell.angle_beta   90.00
_cell.angle_gamma   90.00
#
_symmetry.space_group_name_H-M   'P 1'
#
loop_
_entity.id
_entity.type
_entity.pdbx_description
1 polymer ?
#
loop_
_entity_poly.entity_id
_entity_poly.type
_entity_poly.pdbx_seq_one_letter_code
_entity_poly.pdbx_strand_id
1 'polypeptide(L)'
;MEASHTTKDSVCRRHKNTSTNLYCTRCEDPICPRCMENSPTGFRCPDCGKTSRLPTYDTPLSILLRAVLVTASSGLVSGVLLYGLYISLDNIGIPMNIRFYIFLGMIGISGLIVGEAISLTCNRKRGWLLRVISMVGVTFSIIILLILTGQGFNLFFNYSVLIAVLCGFWLAANRL
;
A
#
# COMPACT_ATOMS: atom_id res chain seq x y z
N MET A 1 50.80 -6.75 29.99
CA MET A 1 49.73 -6.41 30.96
C MET A 1 48.47 -7.13 30.50
N GLU A 2 48.43 -8.46 30.65
CA GLU A 2 47.23 -9.26 30.40
C GLU A 2 46.22 -9.03 31.52
N ALA A 3 45.09 -8.41 31.21
CA ALA A 3 43.95 -8.35 32.09
C ALA A 3 43.31 -9.75 32.15
N SER A 4 43.32 -10.34 33.35
CA SER A 4 42.63 -11.56 33.72
C SER A 4 41.11 -11.38 33.60
N HIS A 5 40.54 -11.86 32.49
CA HIS A 5 39.10 -12.02 32.39
C HIS A 5 38.68 -13.19 33.30
N THR A 6 38.09 -12.86 34.45
CA THR A 6 37.32 -13.80 35.27
C THR A 6 36.12 -14.28 34.45
N THR A 7 36.26 -15.41 33.76
CA THR A 7 35.17 -16.04 33.00
C THR A 7 34.17 -16.62 34.00
N LYS A 8 33.12 -15.85 34.28
CA LYS A 8 31.90 -16.40 34.87
C LYS A 8 31.33 -17.32 33.80
N ASP A 9 31.53 -18.64 33.95
CA ASP A 9 31.13 -19.67 32.98
C ASP A 9 29.60 -19.73 32.90
N SER A 10 29.02 -18.78 32.16
CA SER A 10 27.59 -18.72 31.91
C SER A 10 27.25 -19.72 30.82
N VAL A 11 26.37 -20.66 31.14
CA VAL A 11 25.91 -21.66 30.18
C VAL A 11 24.88 -21.01 29.27
N CYS A 12 24.99 -21.25 27.96
CA CYS A 12 24.03 -20.73 27.01
C CYS A 12 22.61 -21.19 27.37
N ARG A 13 21.66 -20.24 27.43
CA ARG A 13 20.26 -20.54 27.75
C ARG A 13 19.64 -21.60 26.83
N ARG A 14 20.04 -21.65 25.54
CA ARG A 14 19.57 -22.63 24.55
C ARG A 14 20.41 -23.90 24.50
N HIS A 15 21.71 -23.80 24.71
CA HIS A 15 22.63 -24.93 24.62
C HIS A 15 23.27 -25.19 25.98
N LYS A 16 22.63 -26.04 26.79
CA LYS A 16 23.07 -26.38 28.15
C LYS A 16 24.45 -27.04 28.23
N ASN A 17 24.99 -27.52 27.11
CA ASN A 17 26.31 -28.16 27.02
C ASN A 17 27.42 -27.20 26.53
N THR A 18 27.16 -25.90 26.46
CA THR A 18 28.15 -24.93 25.96
C THR A 18 28.31 -23.79 26.95
N SER A 19 29.52 -23.67 27.53
CA SER A 19 29.94 -22.50 28.30
C SER A 19 30.19 -21.33 27.35
N THR A 20 29.77 -20.13 27.77
CA THR A 20 29.80 -18.93 26.94
C THR A 20 30.15 -17.70 27.76
N ASN A 21 30.82 -16.75 27.11
CA ASN A 21 31.05 -15.41 27.64
C ASN A 21 30.45 -14.32 26.74
N LEU A 22 29.54 -14.71 25.83
CA LEU A 22 28.83 -13.77 24.96
C LEU A 22 27.44 -13.54 25.53
N TYR A 23 27.01 -12.28 25.52
CA TYR A 23 25.70 -11.85 25.99
C TYR A 23 24.97 -11.09 24.89
N CYS A 24 23.65 -11.23 24.84
CA CYS A 24 22.85 -10.45 23.92
C CYS A 24 22.83 -8.98 24.33
N THR A 25 23.16 -8.06 23.42
CA THR A 25 23.17 -6.61 23.69
C THR A 25 21.79 -6.03 24.06
N ARG A 26 20.69 -6.78 23.84
CA ARG A 26 19.31 -6.33 24.11
C ARG A 26 18.70 -6.90 25.38
N CYS A 27 18.87 -8.18 25.64
CA CYS A 27 18.27 -8.88 26.78
C CYS A 27 19.28 -9.42 27.78
N GLU A 28 20.58 -9.23 27.52
CA GLU A 28 21.70 -9.67 28.37
C GLU A 28 21.69 -11.18 28.69
N ASP A 29 20.93 -11.98 27.94
CA ASP A 29 20.96 -13.44 28.09
C ASP A 29 22.28 -14.02 27.53
N PRO A 30 22.82 -15.08 28.17
CA PRO A 30 24.01 -15.77 27.70
C PRO A 30 23.74 -16.52 26.39
N ILE A 31 24.53 -16.22 25.36
CA ILE A 31 24.43 -16.74 24.00
C ILE A 31 25.73 -17.45 23.58
N CYS A 32 25.63 -18.43 22.69
CA CYS A 32 26.78 -19.15 22.16
C CYS A 32 27.04 -18.81 20.68
N PRO A 33 28.24 -19.08 20.15
CA PRO A 33 28.55 -18.90 18.73
C PRO A 33 27.64 -19.67 17.77
N ARG A 34 27.00 -20.76 18.24
CA ARG A 34 26.04 -21.55 17.46
C ARG A 34 24.65 -20.93 17.38
N CYS A 35 24.22 -20.14 18.38
CA CYS A 35 22.88 -19.55 18.42
C CYS A 35 22.89 -18.04 18.22
N MET A 36 24.06 -17.43 18.03
CA MET A 36 24.16 -15.99 17.83
C MET A 36 23.65 -15.61 16.44
N GLU A 37 22.92 -14.51 16.37
CA GLU A 37 22.58 -13.84 15.12
C GLU A 37 23.40 -12.55 15.00
N ASN A 38 24.14 -12.43 13.90
CA ASN A 38 24.91 -11.23 13.60
C ASN A 38 23.95 -10.11 13.17
N SER A 39 23.86 -9.06 13.97
CA SER A 39 23.14 -7.84 13.59
C SER A 39 24.13 -6.69 13.40
N PRO A 40 23.80 -5.65 12.60
CA PRO A 40 24.67 -4.49 12.41
C PRO A 40 24.95 -3.70 13.70
N THR A 41 24.23 -3.99 14.78
CA THR A 41 24.39 -3.34 16.10
C THR A 41 25.04 -4.26 17.16
N GLY A 42 25.58 -5.41 16.76
CA GLY A 42 26.22 -6.39 17.66
C GLY A 42 25.53 -7.76 17.68
N PHE A 43 25.88 -8.58 18.66
CA PHE A 43 25.40 -9.96 18.78
C PHE A 43 24.01 -10.02 19.43
N ARG A 44 23.06 -10.66 18.74
CA ARG A 44 21.69 -10.84 19.25
C ARG A 44 21.38 -12.32 19.48
N CYS A 45 20.55 -12.59 20.48
CA CYS A 45 19.94 -13.90 20.64
C CYS A 45 18.85 -14.12 19.56
N PRO A 46 18.48 -15.37 19.23
CA PRO A 46 17.48 -15.66 18.21
C PRO A 46 16.10 -15.04 18.48
N ASP A 47 15.79 -14.77 19.75
CA ASP A 47 14.51 -14.14 20.12
C ASP A 47 14.53 -12.62 19.88
N CYS A 48 15.70 -11.99 20.06
CA CYS A 48 15.89 -10.56 19.82
C CYS A 48 16.33 -10.23 18.38
N GLY A 49 16.90 -11.22 17.67
CA GLY A 49 17.41 -11.14 16.31
C GLY A 49 16.37 -11.52 15.25
N LYS A 50 15.33 -12.28 15.64
CA LYS A 50 14.08 -12.38 14.88
C LYS A 50 13.59 -10.98 14.55
N THR A 51 13.75 -10.61 13.29
CA THR A 51 13.09 -9.45 12.70
C THR A 51 11.60 -9.67 12.92
N SER A 52 11.00 -8.94 13.87
CA SER A 52 9.55 -8.86 13.90
C SER A 52 9.15 -8.36 12.52
N ARG A 53 8.34 -9.13 11.79
CA ARG A 53 7.75 -8.69 10.52
C ARG A 53 7.26 -7.26 10.76
N LEU A 54 7.63 -6.34 9.86
CA LEU A 54 7.33 -4.93 10.08
C LEU A 54 5.86 -4.79 10.51
N PRO A 55 5.55 -4.08 11.60
CA PRO A 55 4.19 -3.87 12.11
C PRO A 55 3.30 -3.09 11.12
N THR A 56 3.82 -2.79 9.94
CA THR A 56 3.11 -2.28 8.76
C THR A 56 2.04 -3.25 8.23
N TYR A 57 2.12 -4.56 8.54
CA TYR A 57 1.12 -5.54 8.05
C TYR A 57 -0.04 -5.82 9.02
N ASP A 58 0.06 -5.41 10.28
CA ASP A 58 -1.07 -5.45 11.20
C ASP A 58 -1.96 -4.24 10.94
N THR A 59 -2.59 -4.21 9.76
CA THR A 59 -3.70 -3.31 9.49
C THR A 59 -4.91 -3.84 10.25
N PRO A 60 -5.32 -3.23 11.38
CA PRO A 60 -6.53 -3.64 12.07
C PRO A 60 -7.71 -3.53 11.11
N LEU A 61 -8.66 -4.47 11.22
CA LEU A 61 -9.85 -4.58 10.38
C LEU A 61 -10.62 -3.26 10.25
N SER A 62 -10.56 -2.41 11.29
CA SER A 62 -11.15 -1.08 11.35
C SER A 62 -10.58 -0.09 10.33
N ILE A 63 -9.27 -0.13 10.05
CA ILE A 63 -8.64 0.74 9.03
C ILE A 63 -9.03 0.28 7.63
N LEU A 64 -9.11 -1.04 7.40
CA LEU A 64 -9.50 -1.60 6.12
C LEU A 64 -10.97 -1.29 5.80
N LEU A 65 -11.88 -1.43 6.77
CA LEU A 65 -13.30 -1.06 6.61
C LEU A 65 -13.47 0.44 6.33
N ARG A 66 -12.71 1.31 7.01
CA ARG A 66 -12.70 2.75 6.72
C ARG A 66 -12.18 3.03 5.31
N ALA A 67 -11.10 2.37 4.89
CA ALA A 67 -10.57 2.52 3.54
C ALA A 67 -11.63 2.13 2.49
N VAL A 68 -12.30 0.98 2.64
CA VAL A 68 -13.37 0.56 1.72
C VAL A 68 -14.52 1.56 1.67
N LEU A 69 -15.00 2.06 2.81
CA LEU A 69 -16.07 3.07 2.86
C LEU A 69 -15.65 4.38 2.19
N VAL A 70 -14.42 4.84 2.44
CA VAL A 70 -13.88 6.06 1.83
C VAL A 70 -13.69 5.88 0.34
N THR A 71 -13.16 4.75 -0.10
CA THR A 71 -12.96 4.43 -1.51
C THR A 71 -14.29 4.33 -2.26
N ALA A 72 -15.30 3.69 -1.67
CA ALA A 72 -16.64 3.59 -2.26
C ALA A 72 -17.32 4.97 -2.36
N SER A 73 -17.27 5.76 -1.29
CA SER A 73 -17.89 7.10 -1.27
C SER A 73 -17.17 8.08 -2.19
N SER A 74 -15.83 8.13 -2.16
CA SER A 74 -15.04 8.98 -3.07
C SER A 74 -15.17 8.55 -4.53
N GLY A 75 -15.22 7.25 -4.82
CA GLY A 75 -15.43 6.70 -6.16
C GLY A 75 -16.81 7.07 -6.72
N LEU A 76 -17.85 7.04 -5.87
CA LEU A 76 -19.21 7.42 -6.25
C LEU A 76 -19.34 8.93 -6.45
N VAL A 77 -18.83 9.75 -5.53
CA VAL A 77 -18.87 11.22 -5.64
C VAL A 77 -18.09 11.70 -6.87
N SER A 78 -16.88 11.17 -7.09
CA SER A 78 -16.09 11.52 -8.28
C SER A 78 -16.79 11.08 -9.57
N GLY A 79 -17.33 9.85 -9.64
CA GLY A 79 -18.05 9.37 -10.82
C GLY A 79 -19.27 10.22 -11.17
N VAL A 80 -20.08 10.61 -10.17
CA VAL A 80 -21.30 11.42 -10.36
C VAL A 80 -20.95 12.86 -10.77
N LEU A 81 -19.97 13.50 -10.13
CA LEU A 81 -19.51 14.84 -10.49
C LEU A 81 -19.00 14.90 -11.93
N LEU A 82 -18.18 13.92 -12.32
CA LEU A 82 -17.60 13.83 -13.66
C LEU A 82 -18.69 13.57 -14.72
N TYR A 83 -19.70 12.76 -14.40
CA TYR A 83 -20.86 12.55 -15.27
C TYR A 83 -21.70 13.83 -15.47
N GLY A 84 -21.91 14.61 -14.41
CA GLY A 84 -22.59 15.91 -14.50
C GLY A 84 -21.86 16.91 -15.40
N LEU A 85 -20.52 16.93 -15.34
CA LEU A 85 -19.69 17.72 -16.25
C LEU A 85 -19.80 17.20 -17.71
N TYR A 86 -19.84 15.88 -17.90
CA TYR A 86 -19.98 15.26 -19.22
C TYR A 86 -21.30 15.64 -19.90
N ILE A 87 -22.45 15.56 -19.20
CA ILE A 87 -23.74 16.02 -19.74
C ILE A 87 -23.71 17.52 -20.05
N SER A 88 -23.09 18.33 -19.19
CA SER A 88 -23.00 19.77 -19.41
C SER A 88 -22.23 20.11 -20.69
N LEU A 89 -21.20 19.31 -21.02
CA LEU A 89 -20.44 19.42 -22.26
C LEU A 89 -21.21 18.90 -23.48
N ASP A 90 -22.07 17.89 -23.31
CA ASP A 90 -22.96 17.39 -24.36
C ASP A 90 -23.96 18.47 -24.82
N ASN A 91 -24.51 19.21 -23.85
CA ASN A 91 -25.46 20.28 -24.10
C ASN A 91 -24.85 21.50 -24.85
N ILE A 92 -23.52 21.61 -24.89
CA ILE A 92 -22.77 22.66 -25.62
C ILE A 92 -22.56 22.27 -27.10
N GLY A 93 -22.89 21.05 -27.52
CA GLY A 93 -22.82 20.62 -28.92
C GLY A 93 -21.40 20.34 -29.42
N ILE A 94 -20.49 19.93 -28.53
CA ILE A 94 -19.10 19.65 -28.87
C ILE A 94 -19.01 18.42 -29.80
N PRO A 95 -18.17 18.46 -30.86
CA PRO A 95 -18.03 17.34 -31.79
C PRO A 95 -17.52 16.06 -31.10
N MET A 96 -17.96 14.91 -31.60
CA MET A 96 -17.79 13.58 -31.00
C MET A 96 -16.32 13.23 -30.67
N ASN A 97 -15.37 13.68 -31.50
CA ASN A 97 -13.93 13.43 -31.31
C ASN A 97 -13.38 14.18 -30.09
N ILE A 98 -13.76 15.46 -29.90
CA ILE A 98 -13.29 16.26 -28.76
C ILE A 98 -13.91 15.72 -27.47
N ARG A 99 -15.18 15.29 -27.51
CA ARG A 99 -15.85 14.64 -26.38
C ARG A 99 -15.12 13.38 -25.89
N PHE A 100 -14.56 12.59 -26.81
CA PHE A 100 -13.79 11.37 -26.48
C PHE A 100 -12.45 11.69 -25.77
N TYR A 101 -11.72 12.72 -26.22
CA TYR A 101 -10.49 13.15 -25.55
C TYR A 101 -10.74 13.71 -24.15
N ILE A 102 -11.81 14.47 -23.97
CA ILE A 102 -12.21 14.97 -22.64
C ILE A 102 -12.56 13.79 -21.73
N PHE A 103 -13.30 12.79 -22.21
CA PHE A 103 -13.62 11.58 -21.45
C PHE A 103 -12.37 10.83 -20.95
N LEU A 104 -11.33 10.71 -21.78
CA LEU A 104 -10.05 10.12 -21.38
C LEU A 104 -9.35 10.93 -20.29
N GLY A 105 -9.35 12.26 -20.39
CA GLY A 105 -8.82 13.14 -19.34
C GLY A 105 -9.55 12.97 -18.01
N MET A 106 -10.88 12.80 -18.06
CA MET A 106 -11.73 12.62 -16.89
C MET A 106 -11.44 11.29 -16.16
N ILE A 107 -11.15 10.21 -16.89
CA ILE A 107 -10.68 8.94 -16.30
C ILE A 107 -9.37 9.17 -15.52
N GLY A 108 -8.42 9.91 -16.10
CA GLY A 108 -7.16 10.24 -15.41
C GLY A 108 -7.38 11.07 -14.13
N ILE A 109 -8.25 12.07 -14.19
CA ILE A 109 -8.58 12.93 -13.04
C ILE A 109 -9.24 12.13 -11.91
N SER A 110 -10.10 11.15 -12.23
CA SER A 110 -10.73 10.28 -11.23
C SER A 110 -9.69 9.51 -10.40
N GLY A 111 -8.61 9.03 -11.05
CA GLY A 111 -7.52 8.32 -10.37
C GLY A 111 -6.76 9.19 -9.37
N LEU A 112 -6.56 10.48 -9.69
CA LEU A 112 -5.93 11.45 -8.79
C LEU A 112 -6.78 11.71 -7.54
N ILE A 113 -8.09 11.92 -7.73
CA ILE A 113 -9.03 12.21 -6.64
C ILE A 113 -9.14 11.01 -5.70
N VAL A 114 -9.33 9.80 -6.24
CA VAL A 114 -9.44 8.58 -5.45
C VAL A 114 -8.13 8.28 -4.71
N GLY A 115 -6.98 8.45 -5.37
CA GLY A 115 -5.66 8.25 -4.76
C GLY A 115 -5.37 9.22 -3.62
N GLU A 116 -5.72 10.51 -3.76
CA GLU A 116 -5.55 11.52 -2.70
C GLU A 116 -6.44 11.22 -1.49
N ALA A 117 -7.72 10.89 -1.73
CA ALA A 117 -8.68 10.60 -0.67
C ALA A 117 -8.26 9.42 0.21
N ILE A 118 -7.72 8.36 -0.39
CA ILE A 118 -7.23 7.18 0.32
C ILE A 118 -5.93 7.50 1.09
N SER A 119 -5.02 8.26 0.47
CA SER A 119 -3.76 8.67 1.10
C SER A 119 -3.99 9.51 2.36
N LEU A 120 -4.93 10.46 2.30
CA LEU A 120 -5.30 11.32 3.44
C LEU A 120 -5.92 10.53 4.59
N THR A 121 -6.76 9.54 4.28
CA THR A 121 -7.47 8.76 5.30
C THR A 121 -6.61 7.67 5.95
N CYS A 122 -5.59 7.16 5.25
CA CYS A 122 -4.74 6.08 5.75
C CYS A 122 -3.43 6.54 6.40
N ASN A 123 -3.26 7.85 6.62
CA ASN A 123 -2.08 8.46 7.26
C ASN A 123 -0.75 7.95 6.68
N ARG A 124 -0.64 7.91 5.33
CA ARG A 124 0.56 7.51 4.57
C ARG A 124 1.14 6.12 4.90
N LYS A 125 0.38 5.20 5.48
CA LYS A 125 0.84 3.82 5.68
C LYS A 125 1.02 3.12 4.33
N ARG A 126 2.20 2.52 4.11
CA ARG A 126 2.55 1.81 2.87
C ARG A 126 2.34 0.31 3.02
N GLY A 127 1.33 -0.24 2.37
CA GLY A 127 1.09 -1.69 2.34
C GLY A 127 0.56 -2.15 0.99
N TRP A 128 0.90 -3.38 0.59
CA TRP A 128 0.33 -4.04 -0.60
C TRP A 128 -1.20 -3.96 -0.60
N LEU A 129 -1.82 -4.25 0.56
CA LEU A 129 -3.29 -4.35 0.67
C LEU A 129 -3.98 -3.02 0.32
N LEU A 130 -3.38 -1.90 0.72
CA LEU A 130 -3.88 -0.57 0.38
C LEU A 130 -3.80 -0.27 -1.12
N ARG A 131 -2.75 -0.75 -1.80
CA ARG A 131 -2.64 -0.61 -3.27
C ARG A 131 -3.75 -1.38 -4.00
N VAL A 132 -4.08 -2.59 -3.53
CA VAL A 132 -5.18 -3.38 -4.09
C VAL A 132 -6.52 -2.68 -3.89
N ILE A 133 -6.79 -2.15 -2.70
CA ILE A 133 -8.03 -1.41 -2.41
C ILE A 133 -8.18 -0.19 -3.33
N SER A 134 -7.09 0.55 -3.58
CA SER A 134 -7.11 1.69 -4.50
C SER A 134 -7.38 1.28 -5.95
N MET A 135 -6.82 0.16 -6.43
CA MET A 135 -7.15 -0.37 -7.76
C MET A 135 -8.62 -0.77 -7.87
N VAL A 136 -9.17 -1.40 -6.82
CA VAL A 136 -10.60 -1.75 -6.77
C VAL A 136 -11.48 -0.48 -6.76
N GLY A 137 -11.04 0.59 -6.11
CA GLY A 137 -11.74 1.87 -6.12
C GLY A 137 -11.81 2.53 -7.50
N VAL A 138 -10.68 2.59 -8.20
CA VAL A 138 -10.60 3.19 -9.54
C VAL A 138 -11.42 2.38 -10.54
N THR A 139 -11.36 1.04 -10.48
CA THR A 139 -12.22 0.18 -11.31
C THR A 139 -13.71 0.42 -11.02
N PHE A 140 -14.11 0.51 -9.75
CA PHE A 140 -15.49 0.78 -9.38
C PHE A 140 -15.99 2.14 -9.90
N SER A 141 -15.17 3.19 -9.82
CA SER A 141 -15.49 4.53 -10.35
C SER A 141 -15.65 4.51 -11.88
N ILE A 142 -14.76 3.81 -12.60
CA ILE A 142 -14.85 3.64 -14.06
C ILE A 142 -16.13 2.89 -14.45
N ILE A 143 -16.48 1.82 -13.72
CA ILE A 143 -17.71 1.06 -13.96
C ILE A 143 -18.94 1.94 -13.80
N ILE A 144 -19.01 2.77 -12.75
CA ILE A 144 -20.11 3.71 -12.54
C ILE A 144 -20.22 4.71 -13.70
N LEU A 145 -19.09 5.29 -14.12
CA LEU A 145 -19.06 6.22 -15.26
C LEU A 145 -19.56 5.55 -16.55
N LEU A 146 -19.17 4.31 -16.82
CA LEU A 146 -19.64 3.56 -17.99
C LEU A 146 -21.14 3.28 -17.94
N ILE A 147 -21.66 2.90 -16.78
CA ILE A 147 -23.10 2.66 -16.59
C ILE A 147 -23.88 3.95 -16.83
N LEU A 148 -23.42 5.07 -16.27
CA LEU A 148 -24.10 6.36 -16.40
C LEU A 148 -24.04 6.92 -17.82
N THR A 149 -22.91 6.80 -18.51
CA THR A 149 -22.73 7.36 -19.86
C THR A 149 -23.42 6.52 -20.95
N GLY A 150 -23.81 5.28 -20.64
CA GLY A 150 -24.52 4.39 -21.57
C GLY A 150 -23.72 3.97 -22.81
N GLN A 151 -22.41 4.27 -22.86
CA GLN A 151 -21.54 4.05 -24.03
C GLN A 151 -21.18 2.56 -24.27
N GLY A 152 -21.63 1.65 -23.38
CA GLY A 152 -21.45 0.21 -23.53
C GLY A 152 -20.00 -0.29 -23.37
N PHE A 153 -19.84 -1.61 -23.39
CA PHE A 153 -18.54 -2.29 -23.16
C PHE A 153 -17.52 -2.06 -24.28
N ASN A 154 -17.94 -1.58 -25.46
CA ASN A 154 -17.06 -1.34 -26.61
C ASN A 154 -15.97 -0.28 -26.34
N LEU A 155 -16.19 0.62 -25.39
CA LEU A 155 -15.18 1.62 -25.01
C LEU A 155 -13.94 0.98 -24.37
N PHE A 156 -14.05 -0.18 -23.71
CA PHE A 156 -12.92 -0.86 -23.08
C PHE A 156 -11.89 -1.39 -24.07
N PHE A 157 -12.30 -1.74 -25.29
CA PHE A 157 -11.39 -2.24 -26.32
C PHE A 157 -10.63 -1.11 -27.04
N ASN A 158 -10.95 0.16 -26.76
CA ASN A 158 -10.15 1.26 -27.28
C ASN A 158 -8.81 1.34 -26.57
N TYR A 159 -7.73 1.28 -27.35
CA TYR A 159 -6.36 1.36 -26.82
C TYR A 159 -6.13 2.62 -25.97
N SER A 160 -6.78 3.73 -26.33
CA SER A 160 -6.69 5.01 -25.60
C SER A 160 -7.27 4.91 -24.19
N VAL A 161 -8.38 4.18 -24.01
CA VAL A 161 -9.03 3.98 -22.70
C VAL A 161 -8.17 3.07 -21.83
N LEU A 162 -7.62 2.01 -22.40
CA LEU A 162 -6.66 1.14 -21.72
C LEU A 162 -5.45 1.91 -21.19
N ILE A 163 -4.87 2.81 -22.00
CA ILE A 163 -3.76 3.67 -21.57
C ILE A 163 -4.20 4.61 -20.43
N ALA A 164 -5.37 5.23 -20.54
CA ALA A 164 -5.87 6.14 -19.49
C ALA A 164 -6.11 5.41 -18.16
N VAL A 165 -6.63 4.19 -18.21
CA VAL A 165 -6.84 3.33 -17.02
C VAL A 165 -5.51 2.90 -16.40
N LEU A 166 -4.54 2.47 -17.21
CA LEU A 166 -3.21 2.12 -16.74
C LEU A 166 -2.49 3.32 -16.11
N CYS A 167 -2.58 4.49 -16.72
CA CYS A 167 -2.08 5.74 -16.15
C CYS A 167 -2.76 6.07 -14.82
N GLY A 168 -4.10 5.93 -14.74
CA GLY A 168 -4.86 6.15 -13.52
C GLY A 168 -4.44 5.21 -12.38
N PHE A 169 -4.26 3.92 -12.67
CA PHE A 169 -3.73 2.97 -11.70
C PHE A 169 -2.30 3.29 -11.28
N TRP A 170 -1.44 3.68 -12.23
CA TRP A 170 -0.05 4.02 -11.93
C TRP A 170 0.05 5.26 -11.03
N LEU A 171 -0.72 6.31 -11.32
CA LEU A 171 -0.82 7.51 -10.50
C LEU A 171 -1.35 7.22 -9.09
N ALA A 172 -2.40 6.40 -8.98
CA ALA A 172 -2.95 6.00 -7.69
C ALA A 172 -1.94 5.17 -6.88
N ALA A 173 -1.23 4.24 -7.52
CA ALA A 173 -0.25 3.37 -6.87
C ALA A 173 1.01 4.13 -6.45
N ASN A 174 1.47 5.12 -7.24
CA ASN A 174 2.66 5.90 -6.94
C ASN A 174 2.45 6.89 -5.78
N ARG A 175 1.19 7.28 -5.52
CA ARG A 175 0.85 8.16 -4.38
C ARG A 175 0.76 7.46 -3.03
N LEU A 176 0.75 6.13 -3.00
CA LEU A 176 0.71 5.27 -1.80
C LEU A 176 2.10 4.68 -1.50
#